data_AF-A0A7C3M154-F1
#
_entry.id   AF-A0A7C3M154-F1
#
_cell.length_a   1.000
_cell.length_b   1.000
_cell.length_c   1.000
_cell.angle_alpha   90.00
_cell.angle_beta   90.00
_cell.angle_gamma   90.00
#
_symmetry.space_group_name_H-M   'P 1'
#
loop_
_entity.id
_entity.type
_entity.pdbx_description
1 polymer ?
#
loop_
_entity_poly.entity_id
_entity_poly.type
_entity_poly.pdbx_seq_one_letter_code
_entity_poly.pdbx_strand_id
1 'polypeptide(L)'
;MHLTKKQVLILFFPIIASLIVYILSTEIISFMKYIYPDYQEYNTKSLNKNVQIYNELAVKKETFNNIQKKVQQRKEYAKWMSSQVLYQKGDSYKKENNASKRIASTVDVSKWRLEATFPTRNVAIINGKIIKLGSTFKQVKIVSIKDDKVLLQYKKGFQWVYMFK
;
A
#
# COMPACT_ATOMS: atom_id res chain seq x y z
N MET A 1 -74.75 -9.81 63.47
CA MET A 1 -74.49 -8.99 62.27
C MET A 1 -73.65 -9.86 61.33
N HIS A 2 -74.28 -10.51 60.34
CA HIS A 2 -73.57 -11.41 59.43
C HIS A 2 -73.22 -10.66 58.15
N LEU A 3 -71.93 -10.63 57.81
CA LEU A 3 -71.47 -10.05 56.55
C LEU A 3 -72.03 -10.88 55.40
N THR A 4 -72.60 -10.19 54.41
CA THR A 4 -73.04 -10.84 53.17
C THR A 4 -71.82 -11.27 52.35
N LYS A 5 -71.96 -12.31 51.52
CA LYS A 5 -70.86 -12.85 50.69
C LYS A 5 -70.13 -11.77 49.86
N LYS A 6 -70.86 -10.73 49.43
CA LYS A 6 -70.31 -9.58 48.69
C LYS A 6 -69.38 -8.72 49.55
N GLN A 7 -69.71 -8.51 50.82
CA GLN A 7 -68.90 -7.70 51.73
C GLN A 7 -67.61 -8.42 52.13
N VAL A 8 -67.66 -9.75 52.29
CA VAL A 8 -66.46 -10.58 52.49
C VAL A 8 -65.53 -10.49 51.28
N LEU A 9 -66.08 -10.56 50.06
CA LEU A 9 -65.29 -10.44 48.84
C LEU A 9 -64.62 -9.06 48.72
N ILE A 10 -65.33 -7.98 49.04
CA ILE A 10 -64.76 -6.62 49.04
C ILE A 10 -63.65 -6.47 50.09
N LEU A 11 -63.80 -7.10 51.26
CA LEU A 11 -62.80 -7.07 52.33
C LEU A 11 -61.48 -7.75 51.92
N PHE A 12 -61.57 -8.88 51.24
CA PHE A 12 -60.40 -9.66 50.80
C PHE A 12 -59.88 -9.26 49.41
N PHE A 13 -60.64 -8.46 48.65
CA PHE A 13 -60.26 -7.98 47.32
C PHE A 13 -58.84 -7.37 47.26
N PRO A 14 -58.42 -6.43 48.12
CA PRO A 14 -57.07 -5.86 48.04
C PRO A 14 -55.96 -6.90 48.26
N ILE A 15 -56.21 -7.92 49.09
CA ILE A 15 -55.26 -9.00 49.35
C ILE A 15 -55.14 -9.89 48.10
N ILE A 16 -56.27 -10.26 47.50
CA ILE A 16 -56.32 -11.06 46.27
C ILE A 16 -55.66 -10.31 45.11
N ALA A 17 -55.98 -9.02 44.94
CA ALA A 17 -55.38 -8.17 43.92
C ALA A 17 -53.87 -8.05 44.11
N SER A 18 -53.39 -7.83 45.33
CA SER A 18 -51.96 -7.79 45.63
C SER A 18 -51.26 -9.11 45.32
N LEU A 19 -51.89 -10.26 45.63
CA LEU A 19 -51.35 -11.58 45.33
C LEU A 19 -51.25 -11.83 43.82
N ILE A 20 -52.29 -11.45 43.05
CA ILE A 20 -52.29 -11.57 41.59
C ILE A 20 -51.19 -10.70 40.98
N VAL A 21 -51.07 -9.45 41.41
CA VAL A 21 -49.99 -8.55 40.95
C VAL A 21 -48.62 -9.10 41.30
N TYR A 22 -48.45 -9.71 42.47
CA TYR A 22 -47.20 -10.33 42.88
C TYR A 22 -46.84 -11.52 41.98
N ILE A 23 -47.79 -12.44 41.73
CA ILE A 23 -47.56 -13.62 40.89
C ILE A 23 -47.23 -13.22 39.45
N LEU A 24 -47.97 -12.25 38.90
CA LEU A 24 -47.79 -11.77 37.52
C LEU A 24 -46.68 -10.71 37.38
N SER A 25 -45.99 -10.34 38.46
CA SER A 25 -45.02 -9.22 38.44
C SER A 25 -43.89 -9.44 37.45
N THR A 26 -43.37 -10.67 37.37
CA THR A 26 -42.28 -11.04 36.46
C THR A 26 -42.71 -10.96 35.00
N GLU A 27 -43.94 -11.35 34.70
CA GLU A 27 -44.53 -11.29 33.36
C GLU A 27 -44.83 -9.85 32.94
N ILE A 28 -45.33 -9.03 33.87
CA ILE A 28 -45.52 -7.58 33.66
C ILE A 28 -44.18 -6.90 33.39
N ILE A 29 -43.12 -7.21 34.17
CA ILE A 29 -41.78 -6.66 33.96
C ILE A 29 -41.22 -7.10 32.60
N SER A 30 -41.44 -8.35 32.21
CA SER A 30 -40.97 -8.89 30.93
C SER A 30 -41.71 -8.26 29.74
N PHE A 31 -43.03 -8.10 29.85
CA PHE A 31 -43.86 -7.41 28.86
C PHE A 31 -43.49 -5.93 28.74
N MET A 32 -43.24 -5.26 29.87
CA MET A 32 -42.76 -3.87 29.90
C MET A 32 -41.40 -3.73 29.23
N LYS A 33 -40.47 -4.68 29.43
CA LYS A 33 -39.18 -4.71 28.72
C LYS A 33 -39.33 -4.99 27.22
N TYR A 34 -40.36 -5.73 26.81
CA TYR A 34 -40.65 -5.98 25.40
C TYR A 34 -41.21 -4.75 24.68
N ILE A 35 -42.16 -4.04 25.31
CA ILE A 35 -42.76 -2.81 24.74
C ILE A 35 -41.81 -1.63 24.82
N TYR A 36 -41.10 -1.50 25.94
CA TYR A 36 -40.11 -0.45 26.19
C TYR A 36 -38.74 -1.11 26.39
N PRO A 37 -38.09 -1.55 25.30
CA PRO A 37 -36.74 -2.06 25.38
C PRO A 37 -35.84 -0.98 25.97
N ASP A 38 -34.93 -1.39 26.85
CA ASP A 38 -34.09 -0.51 27.64
C ASP A 38 -33.32 0.46 26.72
N TYR A 39 -33.66 1.75 26.77
CA TYR A 39 -33.12 2.79 25.87
C TYR A 39 -31.58 2.85 25.91
N GLN A 40 -30.97 2.36 26.99
CA GLN A 40 -29.51 2.27 27.13
C GLN A 40 -28.87 1.27 26.15
N GLU A 41 -29.56 0.19 25.78
CA GLU A 41 -29.00 -0.83 24.89
C GLU A 41 -28.94 -0.35 23.41
N TYR A 42 -29.91 0.46 22.99
CA TYR A 42 -29.90 1.07 21.64
C TYR A 42 -28.85 2.18 21.49
N ASN A 43 -28.65 2.99 22.54
CA ASN A 43 -27.65 4.06 22.52
C ASN A 43 -26.21 3.52 22.57
N THR A 44 -25.94 2.42 23.27
CA THR A 44 -24.59 1.82 23.31
C THR A 44 -24.20 1.19 21.97
N LYS A 45 -25.14 0.55 21.26
CA LYS A 45 -24.89 0.00 19.91
C LYS A 45 -24.59 1.10 18.89
N SER A 46 -25.35 2.20 18.88
CA SER A 46 -25.13 3.32 17.95
C SER A 46 -23.86 4.11 18.28
N LEU A 47 -23.58 4.34 19.57
CA LEU A 47 -22.35 4.97 20.03
C LEU A 47 -21.12 4.17 19.62
N ASN A 48 -21.14 2.84 19.82
CA ASN A 48 -20.03 1.97 19.42
C ASN A 48 -19.77 1.99 17.91
N LYS A 49 -20.82 2.00 17.09
CA LYS A 49 -20.67 2.10 15.63
C LYS A 49 -20.03 3.42 15.22
N ASN A 50 -20.46 4.53 15.82
CA ASN A 50 -19.87 5.84 15.54
C ASN A 50 -18.40 5.90 15.98
N VAL A 51 -18.07 5.38 17.17
CA VAL A 51 -16.69 5.31 17.68
C VAL A 51 -15.80 4.49 16.74
N GLN A 52 -16.29 3.36 16.22
CA GLN A 52 -15.56 2.56 15.23
C GLN A 52 -15.28 3.35 13.95
N ILE A 53 -16.28 4.06 13.41
CA ILE A 53 -16.12 4.90 12.22
C ILE A 53 -15.08 6.01 12.47
N TYR A 54 -15.11 6.66 13.63
CA TYR A 54 -14.13 7.69 13.99
C TYR A 54 -12.70 7.12 14.07
N ASN A 55 -12.54 5.94 14.66
CA ASN A 55 -11.24 5.28 14.73
C ASN A 55 -10.71 4.91 13.33
N GLU A 56 -11.56 4.36 12.46
CA GLU A 56 -11.18 4.05 11.08
C GLU A 56 -10.76 5.31 10.30
N LEU A 57 -11.49 6.42 10.46
CA LEU A 57 -11.16 7.70 9.83
C LEU A 57 -9.83 8.25 10.35
N ALA A 58 -9.55 8.12 11.65
CA ALA A 58 -8.28 8.54 12.24
C ALA A 58 -7.09 7.75 11.63
N VAL A 59 -7.21 6.42 11.53
CA VAL A 59 -6.18 5.56 10.92
C VAL A 59 -5.98 5.88 9.44
N LYS A 60 -7.07 6.12 8.69
CA LYS A 60 -6.97 6.54 7.27
C LYS A 60 -6.26 7.87 7.12
N LYS A 61 -6.55 8.84 8.00
CA LYS A 61 -5.89 10.16 8.01
C LYS A 61 -4.39 10.05 8.29
N GLU A 62 -3.99 9.23 9.26
CA GLU A 62 -2.58 8.98 9.55
C GLU A 62 -1.86 8.33 8.36
N THR A 63 -2.50 7.32 7.76
CA THR A 63 -1.96 6.63 6.57
C THR A 63 -1.77 7.59 5.41
N PHE A 64 -2.77 8.46 5.15
CA PHE A 64 -2.68 9.49 4.13
C PHE A 64 -1.52 10.45 4.38
N ASN A 65 -1.39 10.96 5.61
CA ASN A 65 -0.30 11.85 6.00
C ASN A 65 1.08 11.20 5.82
N ASN A 66 1.21 9.91 6.18
CA ASN A 66 2.44 9.15 6.00
C ASN A 66 2.79 8.95 4.52
N ILE A 67 1.79 8.66 3.67
CA ILE A 67 1.99 8.57 2.22
C ILE A 67 2.41 9.94 1.67
N GLN A 68 1.74 11.01 2.06
CA GLN A 68 2.06 12.36 1.60
C GLN A 68 3.49 12.77 1.98
N LYS A 69 3.92 12.48 3.23
CA LYS A 69 5.31 12.68 3.67
C LYS A 69 6.31 11.90 2.82
N LYS A 70 6.05 10.60 2.55
CA LYS A 70 6.90 9.77 1.70
C LYS A 70 6.98 10.30 0.27
N VAL A 71 5.87 10.79 -0.29
CA VAL A 71 5.86 11.41 -1.62
C VAL A 71 6.70 12.67 -1.64
N GLN A 72 6.58 13.53 -0.61
CA GLN A 72 7.39 14.74 -0.51
C GLN A 72 8.88 14.42 -0.39
N GLN A 73 9.24 13.45 0.47
CA GLN A 73 10.61 12.97 0.58
C GLN A 73 11.15 12.47 -0.76
N ARG A 74 10.37 11.68 -1.51
CA ARG A 74 10.78 11.21 -2.85
C ARG A 74 11.01 12.37 -3.84
N LYS A 75 10.20 13.43 -3.77
CA LYS A 75 10.41 14.64 -4.59
C LYS A 75 11.70 15.36 -4.21
N GLU A 76 11.95 15.54 -2.91
CA GLU A 76 13.19 16.11 -2.39
C GLU A 76 14.41 15.28 -2.83
N TYR A 77 14.36 13.95 -2.67
CA TYR A 77 15.42 13.05 -3.13
C TYR A 77 15.64 13.10 -4.64
N ALA A 78 14.57 13.14 -5.44
CA ALA A 78 14.70 13.27 -6.88
C ALA A 78 15.33 14.62 -7.28
N LYS A 79 14.99 15.71 -6.59
CA LYS A 79 15.60 17.04 -6.77
C LYS A 79 17.06 17.06 -6.33
N TRP A 80 17.39 16.44 -5.20
CA TRP A 80 18.77 16.29 -4.75
C TRP A 80 19.58 15.46 -5.76
N MET A 81 19.05 14.33 -6.20
CA MET A 81 19.72 13.44 -7.16
C MET A 81 19.93 14.13 -8.51
N SER A 82 18.94 14.88 -9.00
CA SER A 82 19.12 15.67 -10.22
C SER A 82 20.16 16.77 -10.04
N SER A 83 20.19 17.44 -8.88
CA SER A 83 21.24 18.42 -8.59
C SER A 83 22.63 17.77 -8.59
N GLN A 84 22.82 16.64 -7.90
CA GLN A 84 24.13 15.98 -7.82
C GLN A 84 24.57 15.38 -9.16
N VAL A 85 23.67 14.78 -9.93
CA VAL A 85 23.99 14.26 -11.27
C VAL A 85 24.34 15.39 -12.25
N LEU A 86 23.68 16.54 -12.15
CA LEU A 86 24.01 17.72 -12.96
C LEU A 86 25.31 18.40 -12.52
N TYR A 87 25.59 18.45 -11.21
CA TYR A 87 26.83 19.01 -10.65
C TYR A 87 28.05 18.13 -10.90
N GLN A 88 27.95 16.80 -10.76
CA GLN A 88 29.01 15.87 -11.17
C GLN A 88 29.33 16.01 -12.66
N LYS A 89 28.30 16.25 -13.48
CA LYS A 89 28.51 16.53 -14.90
C LYS A 89 29.25 17.87 -15.10
N GLY A 90 28.95 18.91 -14.32
CA GLY A 90 29.59 20.24 -14.41
C GLY A 90 31.04 20.32 -13.92
N ASP A 91 31.38 19.67 -12.80
CA ASP A 91 32.74 19.75 -12.22
C ASP A 91 33.75 18.88 -12.96
N SER A 92 33.27 17.87 -13.71
CA SER A 92 34.07 17.11 -14.66
C SER A 92 34.49 17.92 -15.90
N TYR A 93 33.84 19.05 -16.20
CA TYR A 93 34.16 19.90 -17.36
C TYR A 93 35.11 21.07 -17.04
N LYS A 94 35.43 21.35 -15.77
CA LYS A 94 36.29 22.49 -15.40
C LYS A 94 37.73 22.13 -15.05
N LYS A 95 38.09 20.84 -15.02
CA LYS A 95 39.47 20.37 -14.82
C LYS A 95 40.08 19.76 -16.09
N GLU A 96 39.81 20.32 -17.25
CA GLU A 96 40.50 19.92 -18.49
C GLU A 96 40.69 21.08 -19.49
N ASN A 97 40.68 22.33 -19.03
CA ASN A 97 40.99 23.49 -19.88
C ASN A 97 42.49 23.71 -20.02
N ASN A 98 43.25 22.67 -20.39
CA ASN A 98 44.61 22.80 -20.92
C ASN A 98 45.05 21.56 -21.70
N ALA A 99 44.17 20.92 -22.46
CA ALA A 99 44.61 20.17 -23.64
C ALA A 99 43.44 19.84 -24.57
N SER A 100 43.66 20.13 -25.84
CA SER A 100 43.10 19.38 -26.98
C SER A 100 41.71 19.78 -27.49
N LYS A 101 41.78 20.64 -28.52
CA LYS A 101 41.18 20.44 -29.84
C LYS A 101 39.73 19.89 -29.90
N ARG A 102 38.85 20.78 -30.37
CA ARG A 102 37.75 20.52 -31.32
C ARG A 102 37.78 19.11 -31.93
N ILE A 103 36.81 18.26 -31.57
CA ILE A 103 36.33 17.21 -32.49
C ILE A 103 34.82 17.10 -32.36
N ALA A 104 34.15 17.51 -33.43
CA ALA A 104 32.75 17.23 -33.71
C ALA A 104 32.49 15.73 -33.72
N SER A 105 31.33 15.32 -33.23
CA SER A 105 30.57 14.11 -33.59
C SER A 105 31.30 13.10 -34.50
N THR A 106 32.09 12.21 -33.92
CA THR A 106 32.52 10.96 -34.56
C THR A 106 32.17 9.79 -33.65
N VAL A 107 30.90 9.39 -33.74
CA VAL A 107 30.50 8.03 -33.40
C VAL A 107 31.19 7.10 -34.39
N ASP A 108 32.26 6.41 -33.99
CA ASP A 108 32.44 4.98 -34.24
C ASP A 108 33.65 4.38 -33.50
N VAL A 109 33.70 3.05 -33.48
CA VAL A 109 34.80 2.13 -33.15
C VAL A 109 34.74 1.41 -31.78
N SER A 110 33.90 0.37 -31.77
CA SER A 110 34.33 -1.03 -31.58
C SER A 110 34.84 -1.50 -30.19
N LYS A 111 34.08 -1.30 -29.13
CA LYS A 111 34.09 -2.28 -28.02
C LYS A 111 32.70 -2.44 -27.46
N TRP A 112 32.26 -3.70 -27.33
CA TRP A 112 31.03 -4.02 -26.63
C TRP A 112 31.29 -3.83 -25.14
N ARG A 113 30.56 -2.90 -24.52
CA ARG A 113 30.61 -2.62 -23.08
C ARG A 113 29.31 -3.10 -22.46
N LEU A 114 29.40 -4.22 -21.75
CA LEU A 114 28.29 -4.73 -20.94
C LEU A 114 28.25 -3.94 -19.63
N GLU A 115 27.15 -3.23 -19.40
CA GLU A 115 26.96 -2.35 -18.25
C GLU A 115 26.07 -3.00 -17.18
N ALA A 116 25.09 -3.80 -17.60
CA ALA A 116 24.22 -4.54 -16.70
C ALA A 116 23.60 -5.76 -17.39
N THR A 117 23.24 -6.75 -16.59
CA THR A 117 22.57 -7.99 -17.00
C THR A 117 21.39 -8.23 -16.06
N PHE A 118 20.29 -8.70 -16.63
CA PHE A 118 19.10 -9.11 -15.90
C PHE A 118 18.65 -10.46 -16.43
N PRO A 119 19.32 -11.57 -16.05
CA PRO A 119 19.04 -12.90 -16.61
C PRO A 119 17.59 -13.34 -16.36
N THR A 120 17.04 -13.04 -15.18
CA THR A 120 15.63 -13.31 -14.84
C THR A 120 14.63 -12.63 -15.77
N ARG A 121 15.02 -11.50 -16.38
CA ARG A 121 14.19 -10.74 -17.33
C ARG A 121 14.61 -10.95 -18.78
N ASN A 122 15.65 -11.77 -19.04
CA ASN A 122 16.24 -11.95 -20.36
C ASN A 122 16.63 -10.63 -21.03
N VAL A 123 17.18 -9.69 -20.24
CA VAL A 123 17.55 -8.34 -20.69
C VAL A 123 19.00 -8.03 -20.31
N ALA A 124 19.70 -7.28 -21.14
CA ALA A 124 21.02 -6.73 -20.86
C ALA A 124 21.10 -5.26 -21.28
N ILE A 125 22.07 -4.54 -20.75
CA ILE A 125 22.40 -3.17 -21.17
C ILE A 125 23.80 -3.19 -21.77
N ILE A 126 23.88 -2.93 -23.08
CA ILE A 126 25.16 -2.86 -23.80
C ILE A 126 25.29 -1.48 -24.47
N ASN A 127 26.40 -0.79 -24.20
CA ASN A 127 26.67 0.57 -24.69
C ASN A 127 25.49 1.54 -24.41
N GLY A 128 24.93 1.52 -23.20
CA GLY A 128 23.79 2.33 -22.80
C GLY A 128 22.44 1.96 -23.42
N LYS A 129 22.34 0.86 -24.18
CA LYS A 129 21.08 0.41 -24.80
C LYS A 129 20.58 -0.88 -24.19
N ILE A 130 19.28 -0.90 -23.90
CA ILE A 130 18.56 -2.07 -23.40
C ILE A 130 18.30 -3.02 -24.57
N ILE A 131 18.77 -4.27 -24.45
CA ILE A 131 18.61 -5.32 -25.45
C ILE A 131 18.01 -6.56 -24.80
N LYS A 132 17.21 -7.30 -25.56
CA LYS A 132 16.49 -8.49 -25.09
C LYS A 132 17.10 -9.75 -25.71
N LEU A 133 16.99 -10.88 -25.02
CA LEU A 133 17.36 -12.18 -25.58
C LEU A 133 16.61 -12.45 -26.90
N GLY A 134 17.32 -12.95 -27.90
CA GLY A 134 16.80 -13.19 -29.25
C GLY A 134 16.73 -11.96 -30.16
N SER A 135 16.90 -10.75 -29.61
CA SER A 135 16.89 -9.52 -30.42
C SER A 135 18.16 -9.36 -31.24
N THR A 136 18.04 -8.67 -32.38
CA THR A 136 19.16 -8.30 -33.25
C THR A 136 19.51 -6.84 -33.04
N PHE A 137 20.76 -6.56 -32.68
CA PHE A 137 21.28 -5.21 -32.46
C PHE A 137 22.61 -5.03 -33.19
N LYS A 138 22.73 -3.99 -34.02
CA LYS A 138 23.90 -3.73 -34.88
C LYS A 138 24.36 -4.97 -35.67
N GLN A 139 23.42 -5.70 -36.28
CA GLN A 139 23.66 -6.93 -37.06
C GLN A 139 24.18 -8.13 -36.25
N VAL A 140 24.00 -8.11 -34.92
CA VAL A 140 24.39 -9.17 -34.00
C VAL A 140 23.18 -9.68 -33.26
N LYS A 141 23.01 -11.00 -33.19
CA LYS A 141 21.90 -11.62 -32.44
C LYS A 141 22.32 -11.93 -31.01
N ILE A 142 21.47 -11.58 -30.05
CA ILE A 142 21.67 -11.93 -28.64
C ILE A 142 21.20 -13.37 -28.43
N VAL A 143 22.12 -14.28 -28.11
CA VAL A 143 21.81 -15.72 -27.97
C VAL A 143 21.60 -16.11 -26.51
N SER A 144 22.40 -15.57 -25.60
CA SER A 144 22.35 -15.92 -24.18
C SER A 144 22.72 -14.73 -23.32
N ILE A 145 22.05 -14.59 -22.18
CA ILE A 145 22.32 -13.57 -21.16
C ILE A 145 22.51 -14.33 -19.84
N LYS A 146 23.68 -14.20 -19.23
CA LYS A 146 24.05 -14.74 -17.92
C LYS A 146 24.35 -13.60 -16.95
N ASP A 147 24.61 -13.93 -15.68
CA ASP A 147 24.81 -12.94 -14.62
C ASP A 147 25.93 -11.95 -14.92
N ASP A 148 27.02 -12.37 -15.56
CA ASP A 148 28.22 -11.55 -15.78
C ASP A 148 28.59 -11.38 -17.26
N LYS A 149 27.84 -12.01 -18.17
CA LYS A 149 28.21 -12.09 -19.58
C LYS A 149 27.03 -12.28 -20.53
N VAL A 150 27.22 -11.82 -21.76
CA VAL A 150 26.24 -11.94 -22.85
C VAL A 150 26.90 -12.58 -24.07
N LEU A 151 26.23 -13.55 -24.68
CA LEU A 151 26.65 -14.21 -25.90
C LEU A 151 26.06 -13.49 -27.12
N LEU A 152 26.96 -13.00 -27.95
CA LEU A 152 26.68 -12.33 -29.20
C LEU A 152 26.96 -13.25 -30.38
N GLN A 153 26.03 -13.34 -31.33
CA GLN A 153 26.20 -14.08 -32.59
C GLN A 153 26.32 -13.11 -33.76
N TYR A 154 27.48 -13.14 -34.40
CA TYR A 154 27.80 -12.44 -35.64
C TYR A 154 27.63 -13.38 -36.83
N LYS A 155 27.67 -12.83 -38.05
CA LYS A 155 27.75 -13.63 -39.27
C LYS A 155 28.98 -14.56 -39.32
N LYS A 156 30.08 -14.18 -38.64
CA LYS A 156 31.37 -14.90 -38.65
C LYS A 156 31.66 -15.71 -37.38
N GLY A 157 30.73 -15.79 -36.41
CA GLY A 157 30.96 -16.58 -35.19
C GLY A 157 30.26 -16.03 -33.94
N PHE A 158 30.66 -16.52 -32.77
CA PHE A 158 30.11 -16.14 -31.47
C PHE A 158 31.16 -15.43 -30.61
N GLN A 159 30.74 -14.44 -29.82
CA GLN A 159 31.60 -13.70 -28.90
C GLN A 159 30.92 -13.53 -27.54
N TRP A 160 31.64 -13.81 -26.46
CA TRP A 160 31.22 -13.44 -25.12
C TRP A 160 31.65 -12.01 -24.80
N VAL A 161 30.71 -11.21 -24.32
CA VAL A 161 30.96 -9.89 -23.75
C VAL A 161 30.79 -9.99 -22.25
N TYR A 162 31.84 -9.64 -21.51
CA TYR A 162 31.86 -9.69 -20.06
C TYR A 162 31.58 -8.31 -19.49
N MET A 163 30.95 -8.30 -18.31
CA MET A 163 30.82 -7.10 -17.50
C MET A 163 32.22 -6.74 -17.00
N PHE A 164 32.67 -5.51 -17.25
CA PHE A 164 33.96 -5.05 -16.74
C PHE A 164 33.90 -5.09 -15.20
N LYS A 165 34.84 -5.81 -14.57
CA LYS A 165 35.07 -5.74 -13.12
C LYS A 165 35.80 -4.46 -12.75
#